data_AF-A0A396FSY2-F1
#
_entry.id   AF-A0A396FSY2-F1
#
_cell.length_a   1.000
_cell.length_b   1.000
_cell.length_c   1.000
_cell.angle_alpha   90.00
_cell.angle_beta   90.00
_cell.angle_gamma   90.00
#
_symmetry.space_group_name_H-M   'P 1'
#
loop_
_entity.id
_entity.type
_entity.pdbx_description
1 polymer ?
#
loop_
_entity_poly.entity_id
_entity_poly.type
_entity_poly.pdbx_seq_one_letter_code
_entity_poly.pdbx_strand_id
1 'polypeptide(L)'
;MILAAEYVPSMYATVWALVPPVVAIVLALITKEVYSSLFVGIVIGGLFYGNAFQPGFSAERSVLHIFEDGLVGVLSDSDNVGILIFLVVLGVMVSMMNKAGGSAAFGEWASEHIKTRIGAQLSAIILGVLIFIDDYFNCLTVGSVMRPVTDKHQVSRAKLAYLIDATAAPVCIIAPISSWAAAVTGFVKGEDGFSIFIKAIPYNYYALFTIIAMVTLVVLQVDFGPMAKHEANAKKGDLFTTGDRPYAEAKQDVIKGKGKVIDLVFPILVLIISCIIGMIYTGGFFDGTGFVDAFAGSNASTGLMLGSFFALIITICFYSIRRVLSFTDCCNSIPEGFKAMVPAILILTFAWTLKIMTESLGANKFVAGLVGGVSGPLLGLFPAIIFLVGAFLAFATGTSWGTFGILIPIVVNIFSGTNHTMMIISISACMAGAVCGDHCSPISDTTIMASAGAQCNHMNHVSTQLPYVVLVAAISCLTYIIAGFVRNPVVPFIIGALILIGTFVGIKYITRTDKANEQA
;
A
#
# COMPACT_ATOMS: atom_id res chain seq x y z
N MET A 1 9.06 41.47 11.84
CA MET A 1 8.84 40.48 10.76
C MET A 1 7.39 40.61 10.35
N ILE A 2 7.12 41.25 9.21
CA ILE A 2 5.76 41.27 8.64
C ILE A 2 5.52 39.84 8.16
N LEU A 3 4.59 39.12 8.80
CA LEU A 3 4.13 37.82 8.31
C LEU A 3 3.64 38.03 6.87
N ALA A 4 4.41 37.57 5.90
CA ALA A 4 3.94 37.50 4.52
C ALA A 4 2.65 36.67 4.54
N ALA A 5 1.56 37.24 4.01
CA ALA A 5 0.32 36.50 3.89
C ALA A 5 0.59 35.20 3.12
N GLU A 6 0.18 34.07 3.71
CA GLU A 6 0.29 32.76 3.07
C GLU A 6 -0.39 32.83 1.70
N TYR A 7 0.34 32.48 0.64
CA TYR A 7 -0.19 32.58 -0.72
C TYR A 7 -1.32 31.57 -0.91
N VAL A 8 -2.48 32.04 -1.38
CA VAL A 8 -3.63 31.20 -1.69
C VAL A 8 -3.95 31.32 -3.17
N PRO A 9 -3.90 30.23 -3.96
CA PRO A 9 -4.27 30.28 -5.37
C PRO A 9 -5.78 30.55 -5.53
N SER A 10 -6.18 31.15 -6.65
CA SER A 10 -7.58 31.44 -6.98
C SER A 10 -8.43 30.18 -7.10
N MET A 11 -7.80 29.04 -7.40
CA MET A 11 -8.43 27.73 -7.50
C MET A 11 -8.51 26.98 -6.16
N TYR A 12 -8.07 27.60 -5.05
CA TYR A 12 -7.97 26.96 -3.75
C TYR A 12 -9.32 26.45 -3.21
N ALA A 13 -9.32 25.23 -2.67
CA ALA A 13 -10.48 24.57 -2.09
C ALA A 13 -11.68 24.45 -3.06
N THR A 14 -11.40 24.28 -4.35
CA THR A 14 -12.40 24.02 -5.39
C THR A 14 -12.19 22.64 -6.03
N VAL A 15 -13.09 22.24 -6.93
CA VAL A 15 -12.97 20.98 -7.70
C VAL A 15 -11.66 20.90 -8.50
N TRP A 16 -11.07 22.05 -8.86
CA TRP A 16 -9.80 22.13 -9.57
C TRP A 16 -8.63 21.53 -8.80
N ALA A 17 -8.72 21.47 -7.46
CA ALA A 17 -7.69 20.84 -6.62
C ALA A 17 -7.52 19.34 -6.91
N LEU A 18 -8.55 18.68 -7.44
CA LEU A 18 -8.54 17.23 -7.74
C LEU A 18 -8.17 16.93 -9.20
N VAL A 19 -8.05 17.94 -10.05
CA VAL A 19 -7.73 17.75 -11.47
C VAL A 19 -6.31 17.20 -11.68
N PRO A 20 -5.24 17.70 -11.03
CA PRO A 20 -3.89 17.16 -11.21
C PRO A 20 -3.79 15.64 -11.00
N PRO A 21 -4.29 15.06 -9.89
CA PRO A 21 -4.22 13.62 -9.69
C PRO A 21 -5.14 12.84 -10.63
N VAL A 22 -6.33 13.35 -10.95
CA VAL A 22 -7.24 12.71 -11.91
C VAL A 22 -6.59 12.60 -13.29
N VAL A 23 -5.92 13.65 -13.76
CA VAL A 23 -5.21 13.61 -15.04
C VAL A 23 -4.06 12.60 -15.00
N ALA A 24 -3.26 12.58 -13.93
CA ALA A 24 -2.17 11.61 -13.78
C ALA A 24 -2.68 10.17 -13.85
N ILE A 25 -3.77 9.86 -13.15
CA ILE A 25 -4.33 8.50 -13.12
C ILE A 25 -4.92 8.11 -14.48
N VAL A 26 -5.70 9.00 -15.10
CA VAL A 26 -6.30 8.72 -16.42
C VAL A 26 -5.22 8.47 -17.46
N LEU A 27 -4.16 9.29 -17.48
CA LEU A 27 -3.02 9.09 -18.37
C LEU A 27 -2.29 7.79 -18.05
N ALA A 28 -2.07 7.45 -16.78
CA ALA A 28 -1.37 6.22 -16.41
C ALA A 28 -2.14 4.98 -16.88
N LEU A 29 -3.47 4.98 -16.73
CA LEU A 29 -4.32 3.86 -17.17
C LEU A 29 -4.40 3.73 -18.70
N ILE A 30 -4.42 4.85 -19.44
CA ILE A 30 -4.49 4.84 -20.92
C ILE A 30 -3.13 4.51 -21.54
N THR A 31 -2.09 5.22 -21.13
CA THR A 31 -0.75 5.12 -21.74
C THR A 31 0.02 3.92 -21.23
N LYS A 32 -0.32 3.40 -20.05
CA LYS A 32 0.46 2.41 -19.30
C LYS A 32 1.87 2.88 -18.95
N GLU A 33 2.10 4.20 -18.96
CA GLU A 33 3.36 4.86 -18.62
C GLU A 33 3.20 5.69 -17.35
N VAL A 34 3.71 5.19 -16.22
CA VAL A 34 3.52 5.80 -14.90
C VAL A 34 4.27 7.11 -14.77
N TYR A 35 5.54 7.13 -15.19
CA TYR A 35 6.44 8.27 -14.98
C TYR A 35 5.96 9.54 -15.69
N SER A 36 5.61 9.42 -16.98
CA SER A 36 5.14 10.55 -17.77
C SER A 36 3.79 11.05 -17.26
N SER A 37 2.89 10.14 -16.88
CA SER A 37 1.56 10.48 -16.37
C SER A 37 1.62 11.23 -15.05
N LEU A 38 2.46 10.77 -14.12
CA LEU A 38 2.73 11.46 -12.86
C LEU A 38 3.34 12.84 -13.09
N PHE A 39 4.36 12.94 -13.95
CA PHE A 39 5.00 14.21 -14.26
C PHE A 39 4.02 15.24 -14.85
N VAL A 40 3.15 14.82 -15.76
CA VAL A 40 2.11 15.69 -16.33
C VAL A 40 1.14 16.18 -15.24
N GLY A 41 0.74 15.29 -14.32
CA GLY A 41 -0.05 15.69 -13.15
C GLY A 41 0.63 16.75 -12.30
N ILE A 42 1.92 16.57 -11.98
CA ILE A 42 2.71 17.52 -11.20
C ILE A 42 2.75 18.89 -11.90
N VAL A 43 3.01 18.90 -13.21
CA VAL A 43 3.06 20.15 -14.00
C VAL A 43 1.71 20.87 -13.97
N ILE A 44 0.60 20.15 -14.15
CA ILE A 44 -0.74 20.74 -14.09
C ILE A 44 -1.02 21.34 -12.70
N GLY A 45 -0.69 20.61 -11.64
CA GLY A 45 -0.87 21.10 -10.27
C GLY A 45 -0.04 22.34 -9.97
N GLY A 46 1.23 22.37 -10.37
CA GLY A 46 2.09 23.55 -10.25
C GLY A 46 1.57 24.76 -11.04
N LEU A 47 1.10 24.54 -12.27
CA LEU A 47 0.48 25.59 -13.08
C LEU A 47 -0.78 26.15 -12.42
N PHE A 48 -1.63 25.30 -11.85
CA PHE A 48 -2.84 25.74 -11.14
C PHE A 48 -2.49 26.49 -9.87
N TYR A 49 -1.48 26.04 -9.13
CA TYR A 49 -0.97 26.76 -7.97
C TYR A 49 -0.43 28.14 -8.38
N GLY A 50 0.22 28.24 -9.53
CA GLY A 50 0.64 29.53 -10.08
C GLY A 50 -0.48 30.39 -10.67
N ASN A 51 -1.77 30.03 -10.52
CA ASN A 51 -2.93 30.70 -11.11
C ASN A 51 -3.03 30.63 -12.65
N ALA A 52 -2.62 29.53 -13.28
CA ALA A 52 -2.82 29.35 -14.72
C ALA A 52 -4.30 29.50 -15.08
N PHE A 53 -4.59 30.18 -16.20
CA PHE A 53 -5.95 30.53 -16.64
C PHE A 53 -6.72 31.49 -15.71
N GLN A 54 -6.10 32.06 -14.69
CA GLN A 54 -6.70 33.04 -13.77
C GLN A 54 -5.88 34.34 -13.74
N PRO A 55 -6.48 35.48 -13.34
CA PRO A 55 -5.72 36.70 -13.11
C PRO A 55 -4.61 36.50 -12.07
N GLY A 56 -3.42 37.05 -12.34
CA GLY A 56 -2.28 36.91 -11.44
C GLY A 56 -1.47 35.62 -11.63
N PHE A 57 -1.52 35.02 -12.83
CA PHE A 57 -0.65 33.91 -13.21
C PHE A 57 0.84 34.26 -13.04
N SER A 58 1.60 33.38 -12.40
CA SER A 58 3.06 33.45 -12.31
C SER A 58 3.69 32.12 -12.72
N ALA A 59 4.39 32.13 -13.85
CA ALA A 59 5.15 30.97 -14.33
C ALA A 59 6.30 30.63 -13.37
N GLU A 60 6.98 31.64 -12.84
CA GLU A 60 8.02 31.48 -11.82
C GLU A 60 7.47 30.75 -10.59
N ARG A 61 6.34 31.20 -10.02
CA ARG A 61 5.72 30.53 -8.88
C ARG A 61 5.33 29.09 -9.19
N SER A 62 4.80 28.84 -10.39
CA SER A 62 4.45 27.48 -10.83
C SER A 62 5.67 26.56 -10.82
N VAL A 63 6.79 27.03 -11.37
CA VAL A 63 8.04 26.26 -11.46
C VAL A 63 8.68 26.08 -10.08
N LEU A 64 8.77 27.15 -9.28
CA LEU A 64 9.30 27.05 -7.92
C LEU A 64 8.46 26.11 -7.06
N HIS A 65 7.13 26.13 -7.18
CA HIS A 65 6.29 25.18 -6.45
C HIS A 65 6.56 23.73 -6.84
N ILE A 66 6.75 23.44 -8.14
CA ILE A 66 7.07 22.07 -8.61
C ILE A 66 8.43 21.60 -8.09
N PHE A 67 9.46 22.44 -8.16
CA PHE A 67 10.83 22.02 -7.86
C PHE A 67 11.21 22.20 -6.40
N GLU A 68 10.92 23.34 -5.78
CA GLU A 68 11.29 23.64 -4.39
C GLU A 68 10.33 22.98 -3.41
N ASP A 69 9.03 23.29 -3.48
CA ASP A 69 8.04 22.70 -2.57
C ASP A 69 7.75 21.23 -2.91
N GLY A 70 7.76 20.90 -4.20
CA GLY A 70 7.48 19.57 -4.73
C GLY A 70 8.66 18.62 -4.63
N LEU A 71 9.56 18.62 -5.62
CA LEU A 71 10.63 17.62 -5.73
C LEU A 71 11.65 17.72 -4.59
N VAL A 72 12.20 18.91 -4.34
CA VAL A 72 13.19 19.13 -3.27
C VAL A 72 12.52 18.98 -1.90
N GLY A 73 11.34 19.57 -1.72
CA GLY A 73 10.56 19.47 -0.48
C GLY A 73 10.35 18.03 -0.05
N VAL A 74 9.79 17.20 -0.94
CA VAL A 74 9.58 15.76 -0.69
C VAL A 74 10.88 15.02 -0.41
N LEU A 75 11.95 15.27 -1.16
CA LEU A 75 13.24 14.60 -0.99
C LEU A 75 14.07 15.12 0.19
N SER A 76 13.62 16.18 0.83
CA SER A 76 14.21 16.74 2.06
C SER A 76 13.40 16.45 3.31
N ASP A 77 12.16 16.00 3.15
CA ASP A 77 11.29 15.57 4.25
C ASP A 77 11.84 14.32 4.93
N SER A 78 12.02 14.38 6.25
CA SER A 78 12.67 13.30 7.00
C SER A 78 11.89 11.99 6.98
N ASP A 79 10.55 12.06 6.95
CA ASP A 79 9.71 10.87 6.92
C ASP A 79 9.76 10.20 5.53
N ASN A 80 9.74 10.97 4.45
CA ASN A 80 9.94 10.43 3.11
C ASN A 80 11.35 9.82 2.96
N VAL A 81 12.39 10.54 3.41
CA VAL A 81 13.78 10.08 3.30
C VAL A 81 14.03 8.80 4.11
N GLY A 82 13.45 8.66 5.30
CA GLY A 82 13.57 7.43 6.09
C GLY A 82 13.00 6.20 5.35
N ILE A 83 11.87 6.36 4.65
CA ILE A 83 11.30 5.31 3.79
C ILE A 83 12.25 5.00 2.62
N LEU A 84 12.79 6.02 1.93
CA LEU A 84 13.72 5.82 0.82
C LEU A 84 14.98 5.06 1.27
N ILE A 85 15.53 5.39 2.43
CA ILE A 85 16.68 4.67 3.02
C ILE A 85 16.30 3.21 3.31
N PHE A 86 15.13 2.98 3.91
CA PHE A 86 14.63 1.63 4.17
C PHE A 86 14.51 0.79 2.89
N LEU A 87 13.94 1.36 1.82
CA LEU A 87 13.86 0.70 0.51
C LEU A 87 15.23 0.29 -0.01
N VAL A 88 16.18 1.23 0.00
CA VAL A 88 17.56 0.97 -0.44
C VAL A 88 18.17 -0.16 0.37
N VAL A 89 18.12 -0.09 1.70
CA VAL A 89 18.71 -1.12 2.58
C VAL A 89 18.10 -2.49 2.32
N LEU A 90 16.78 -2.58 2.16
CA LEU A 90 16.13 -3.82 1.76
C LEU A 90 16.63 -4.30 0.40
N GLY A 91 16.71 -3.42 -0.60
CA GLY A 91 17.30 -3.75 -1.91
C GLY A 91 18.70 -4.35 -1.79
N VAL A 92 19.54 -3.78 -0.91
CA VAL A 92 20.87 -4.31 -0.59
C VAL A 92 20.78 -5.70 0.03
N MET A 93 19.96 -5.88 1.05
CA MET A 93 19.79 -7.18 1.72
C MET A 93 19.30 -8.26 0.75
N VAL A 94 18.36 -7.91 -0.14
CA VAL A 94 17.87 -8.79 -1.21
C VAL A 94 18.99 -9.19 -2.17
N SER A 95 19.80 -8.23 -2.63
CA SER A 95 20.96 -8.53 -3.48
C SER A 95 21.95 -9.47 -2.75
N MET A 96 22.21 -9.24 -1.47
CA MET A 96 23.08 -10.11 -0.69
C MET A 96 22.51 -11.53 -0.51
N MET A 97 21.21 -11.67 -0.21
CA MET A 97 20.53 -12.98 -0.10
C MET A 97 20.59 -13.76 -1.42
N ASN A 98 20.44 -13.07 -2.56
CA ASN A 98 20.55 -13.67 -3.89
C ASN A 98 21.99 -14.13 -4.17
N LYS A 99 22.99 -13.26 -3.98
CA LYS A 99 24.42 -13.61 -4.18
C LYS A 99 24.91 -14.72 -3.26
N ALA A 100 24.41 -14.76 -2.02
CA ALA A 100 24.72 -15.81 -1.06
C ALA A 100 24.19 -17.19 -1.50
N GLY A 101 23.21 -17.23 -2.42
CA GLY A 101 22.49 -18.44 -2.82
C GLY A 101 21.33 -18.82 -1.89
N GLY A 102 21.00 -17.97 -0.91
CA GLY A 102 19.93 -18.23 0.06
C GLY A 102 18.55 -18.33 -0.60
N SER A 103 18.25 -17.44 -1.54
CA SER A 103 16.99 -17.45 -2.29
C SER A 103 16.79 -18.72 -3.13
N ALA A 104 17.85 -19.21 -3.76
CA ALA A 104 17.82 -20.46 -4.53
C ALA A 104 17.60 -21.67 -3.61
N ALA A 105 18.36 -21.76 -2.51
CA ALA A 105 18.21 -22.83 -1.53
C ALA A 105 16.82 -22.84 -0.86
N PHE A 106 16.25 -21.67 -0.59
CA PHE A 106 14.88 -21.56 -0.09
C PHE A 106 13.85 -22.00 -1.14
N GLY A 107 14.02 -21.64 -2.42
CA GLY A 107 13.15 -22.11 -3.50
C GLY A 107 13.20 -23.64 -3.68
N GLU A 108 14.36 -24.25 -3.50
CA GLU A 108 14.51 -25.71 -3.48
C GLU A 108 13.80 -26.36 -2.28
N TRP A 109 14.12 -25.91 -1.07
CA TRP A 109 13.47 -26.39 0.16
C TRP A 109 11.95 -26.21 0.12
N ALA A 110 11.49 -25.04 -0.33
CA ALA A 110 10.07 -24.74 -0.43
C ALA A 110 9.37 -25.69 -1.40
N SER A 111 10.01 -26.15 -2.46
CA SER A 111 9.40 -27.14 -3.36
C SER A 111 9.25 -28.54 -2.77
N GLU A 112 10.07 -28.86 -1.79
CA GLU A 112 9.98 -30.11 -1.07
C GLU A 112 8.83 -30.08 -0.05
N HIS A 113 8.44 -28.91 0.43
CA HIS A 113 7.43 -28.74 1.49
C HIS A 113 6.09 -28.19 0.99
N ILE A 114 6.12 -27.29 0.01
CA ILE A 114 4.96 -26.68 -0.65
C ILE A 114 4.74 -27.41 -1.96
N LYS A 115 3.69 -28.22 -2.02
CA LYS A 115 3.42 -29.12 -3.16
C LYS A 115 2.49 -28.53 -4.21
N THR A 116 1.72 -27.51 -3.86
CA THR A 116 0.65 -27.01 -4.71
C THR A 116 0.76 -25.50 -4.94
N ARG A 117 0.30 -25.06 -6.12
CA ARG A 117 0.17 -23.64 -6.44
C ARG A 117 -0.74 -22.88 -5.47
N ILE A 118 -1.76 -23.56 -4.93
CA ILE A 118 -2.63 -23.02 -3.87
C ILE A 118 -1.81 -22.83 -2.60
N GLY A 119 -1.04 -23.85 -2.19
CA GLY A 119 -0.17 -23.79 -1.02
C GLY A 119 0.83 -22.63 -1.08
N ALA A 120 1.46 -22.40 -2.23
CA ALA A 120 2.40 -21.29 -2.40
C ALA A 120 1.75 -19.92 -2.19
N GLN A 121 0.54 -19.72 -2.73
CA GLN A 121 -0.21 -18.48 -2.57
C GLN A 121 -0.72 -18.32 -1.12
N LEU A 122 -1.24 -19.38 -0.51
CA LEU A 122 -1.66 -19.35 0.90
C LEU A 122 -0.48 -19.08 1.84
N SER A 123 0.70 -19.62 1.57
CA SER A 123 1.91 -19.30 2.34
C SER A 123 2.27 -17.81 2.24
N ALA A 124 2.11 -17.19 1.06
CA ALA A 124 2.33 -15.76 0.90
C ALA A 124 1.32 -14.95 1.71
N ILE A 125 0.05 -15.35 1.66
CA ILE A 125 -1.02 -14.73 2.45
C ILE A 125 -0.73 -14.84 3.95
N ILE A 126 -0.39 -16.04 4.44
CA ILE A 126 -0.10 -16.26 5.85
C ILE A 126 1.09 -15.40 6.30
N LEU A 127 2.16 -15.36 5.51
CA LEU A 127 3.31 -14.52 5.82
C LEU A 127 2.93 -13.03 5.86
N GLY A 128 2.14 -12.56 4.89
CA GLY A 128 1.64 -11.18 4.90
C GLY A 128 0.75 -10.88 6.10
N VAL A 129 -0.17 -11.78 6.46
CA VAL A 129 -0.99 -11.62 7.67
C VAL A 129 -0.13 -11.60 8.93
N LEU A 130 0.97 -12.36 8.99
CA LEU A 130 1.88 -12.37 10.14
C LEU A 130 2.73 -11.09 10.25
N ILE A 131 2.99 -10.41 9.14
CA ILE A 131 3.75 -9.14 9.09
C ILE A 131 2.78 -7.95 9.09
N PHE A 132 1.83 -7.93 10.03
CA PHE A 132 0.78 -6.91 10.12
C PHE A 132 1.21 -5.58 10.77
N ILE A 133 2.46 -5.53 11.21
CA ILE A 133 3.06 -4.45 12.00
C ILE A 133 3.02 -3.12 11.24
N ASP A 134 3.43 -3.18 9.98
CA ASP A 134 3.55 -2.04 9.08
C ASP A 134 3.46 -2.52 7.62
N ASP A 135 2.76 -1.78 6.78
CA ASP A 135 2.42 -2.11 5.40
C ASP A 135 3.61 -1.98 4.44
N TYR A 136 4.48 -0.98 4.63
CA TYR A 136 5.71 -0.86 3.83
C TYR A 136 6.64 -2.03 4.10
N PHE A 137 6.78 -2.35 5.38
CA PHE A 137 7.57 -3.48 5.83
C PHE A 137 7.02 -4.81 5.28
N ASN A 138 5.71 -4.99 5.32
CA ASN A 138 5.00 -6.15 4.78
C ASN A 138 5.27 -6.33 3.28
N CYS A 139 4.99 -5.29 2.49
CA CYS A 139 5.05 -5.35 1.03
C CYS A 139 6.39 -5.92 0.51
N LEU A 140 7.45 -5.43 1.12
CA LEU A 140 8.80 -5.71 0.73
C LEU A 140 9.32 -7.04 1.25
N THR A 141 9.03 -7.36 2.51
CA THR A 141 9.50 -8.59 3.15
C THR A 141 8.81 -9.80 2.54
N VAL A 142 7.48 -9.79 2.45
CA VAL A 142 6.71 -10.90 1.87
C VAL A 142 7.12 -11.14 0.43
N GLY A 143 7.28 -10.08 -0.37
CA GLY A 143 7.77 -10.19 -1.74
C GLY A 143 9.12 -10.89 -1.81
N SER A 144 10.12 -10.41 -1.06
CA SER A 144 11.46 -11.00 -1.09
C SER A 144 11.50 -12.48 -0.72
N VAL A 145 10.69 -12.91 0.26
CA VAL A 145 10.61 -14.29 0.75
C VAL A 145 9.85 -15.19 -0.22
N MET A 146 8.72 -14.72 -0.74
CA MET A 146 7.77 -15.57 -1.44
C MET A 146 8.00 -15.62 -2.95
N ARG A 147 8.79 -14.70 -3.51
CA ARG A 147 9.15 -14.70 -4.94
C ARG A 147 9.72 -16.05 -5.41
N PRO A 148 10.77 -16.64 -4.80
CA PRO A 148 11.32 -17.93 -5.27
C PRO A 148 10.30 -19.08 -5.18
N VAL A 149 9.43 -19.05 -4.17
CA VAL A 149 8.41 -20.07 -3.95
C VAL A 149 7.32 -19.99 -5.03
N THR A 150 6.81 -18.79 -5.27
CA THR A 150 5.71 -18.55 -6.22
C THR A 150 6.15 -18.73 -7.67
N ASP A 151 7.38 -18.37 -8.01
CA ASP A 151 7.97 -18.63 -9.34
C ASP A 151 8.00 -20.11 -9.67
N LYS A 152 8.43 -20.93 -8.70
CA LYS A 152 8.52 -22.37 -8.88
C LYS A 152 7.15 -23.02 -9.11
N HIS A 153 6.11 -22.43 -8.54
CA HIS A 153 4.71 -22.84 -8.76
C HIS A 153 4.01 -22.09 -9.89
N GLN A 154 4.75 -21.33 -10.70
CA GLN A 154 4.26 -20.65 -11.89
C GLN A 154 3.08 -19.71 -11.60
N VAL A 155 3.14 -19.00 -10.47
CA VAL A 155 2.25 -17.88 -10.13
C VAL A 155 2.82 -16.63 -10.77
N SER A 156 2.00 -15.84 -11.45
CA SER A 156 2.46 -14.61 -12.08
C SER A 156 2.96 -13.60 -11.03
N ARG A 157 3.96 -12.80 -11.40
CA ARG A 157 4.49 -11.75 -10.51
C ARG A 157 3.43 -10.70 -10.16
N ALA A 158 2.52 -10.41 -11.09
CA ALA A 158 1.39 -9.52 -10.86
C ALA A 158 0.43 -10.07 -9.79
N LYS A 159 0.18 -11.39 -9.78
CA LYS A 159 -0.64 -12.00 -8.73
C LYS A 159 0.06 -12.03 -7.39
N LEU A 160 1.36 -12.30 -7.36
CA LEU A 160 2.15 -12.16 -6.12
C LEU A 160 2.04 -10.73 -5.58
N ALA A 161 2.17 -9.71 -6.43
CA ALA A 161 2.00 -8.31 -6.04
C ALA A 161 0.61 -8.06 -5.42
N TYR A 162 -0.47 -8.56 -6.05
CA TYR A 162 -1.81 -8.49 -5.49
C TYR A 162 -1.94 -9.16 -4.11
N LEU A 163 -1.39 -10.36 -3.93
CA LEU A 163 -1.45 -11.05 -2.63
C LEU A 163 -0.70 -10.29 -1.54
N ILE A 164 0.43 -9.70 -1.89
CA ILE A 164 1.24 -8.87 -1.00
C ILE A 164 0.43 -7.63 -0.59
N ASP A 165 -0.05 -6.86 -1.57
CA ASP A 165 -0.77 -5.62 -1.38
C ASP A 165 -2.06 -5.82 -0.56
N ALA A 166 -2.82 -6.88 -0.89
CA ALA A 166 -4.03 -7.26 -0.18
C ALA A 166 -3.81 -7.75 1.26
N THR A 167 -2.56 -8.04 1.64
CA THR A 167 -2.18 -8.36 3.02
C THR A 167 -1.44 -7.24 3.76
N ALA A 168 -1.03 -6.18 3.06
CA ALA A 168 -0.32 -5.07 3.66
C ALA A 168 -1.31 -4.13 4.38
N ALA A 169 -1.79 -3.09 3.71
CA ALA A 169 -2.71 -2.11 4.31
C ALA A 169 -4.00 -2.74 4.90
N PRO A 170 -4.68 -3.71 4.24
CA PRO A 170 -5.89 -4.33 4.79
C PRO A 170 -5.68 -5.07 6.12
N VAL A 171 -4.53 -5.68 6.36
CA VAL A 171 -4.29 -6.38 7.64
C VAL A 171 -3.82 -5.39 8.70
N CYS A 172 -2.97 -4.44 8.33
CA CYS A 172 -2.47 -3.42 9.25
C CYS A 172 -3.59 -2.57 9.88
N ILE A 173 -4.64 -2.25 9.10
CA ILE A 173 -5.76 -1.41 9.57
C ILE A 173 -6.75 -2.13 10.51
N ILE A 174 -6.69 -3.46 10.60
CA ILE A 174 -7.51 -4.26 11.52
C ILE A 174 -6.69 -4.89 12.66
N ALA A 175 -5.38 -4.64 12.69
CA ALA A 175 -4.50 -5.11 13.74
C ALA A 175 -4.51 -4.13 14.93
N PRO A 176 -4.79 -4.57 16.17
CA PRO A 176 -4.79 -3.72 17.36
C PRO A 176 -3.46 -3.06 17.68
N ILE A 177 -2.36 -3.72 17.29
CA ILE A 177 -0.99 -3.28 17.55
C ILE A 177 -0.30 -3.14 16.19
N SER A 178 -0.49 -2.00 15.55
CA SER A 178 0.10 -1.64 14.26
C SER A 178 0.37 -0.14 14.18
N SER A 179 1.20 0.28 13.22
CA SER A 179 1.42 1.71 12.92
C SER A 179 0.14 2.43 12.53
N TRP A 180 -0.89 1.72 12.06
CA TRP A 180 -2.16 2.30 11.65
C TRP A 180 -3.07 2.60 12.85
N ALA A 181 -3.04 1.78 13.89
CA ALA A 181 -3.79 2.01 15.14
C ALA A 181 -3.34 3.31 15.84
N ALA A 182 -2.02 3.56 15.84
CA ALA A 182 -1.39 4.80 16.27
C ALA A 182 -1.99 6.03 15.57
N ALA A 183 -2.00 5.99 14.24
CA ALA A 183 -2.43 7.08 13.38
C ALA A 183 -3.87 7.49 13.64
N VAL A 184 -4.76 6.50 13.61
CA VAL A 184 -6.20 6.71 13.81
C VAL A 184 -6.45 7.31 15.19
N THR A 185 -5.78 6.78 16.22
CA THR A 185 -5.86 7.32 17.58
C THR A 185 -5.39 8.77 17.64
N GLY A 186 -4.31 9.12 16.93
CA GLY A 186 -3.78 10.48 16.85
C GLY A 186 -4.73 11.50 16.23
N PHE A 187 -5.58 11.08 15.28
CA PHE A 187 -6.56 11.93 14.59
C PHE A 187 -7.88 12.10 15.35
N VAL A 188 -8.17 11.22 16.30
CA VAL A 188 -9.37 11.30 17.14
C VAL A 188 -9.09 12.19 18.36
N LYS A 189 -9.23 13.51 18.18
CA LYS A 189 -9.02 14.49 19.26
C LYS A 189 -10.25 14.61 20.16
N GLY A 190 -10.04 14.67 21.48
CA GLY A 190 -11.10 14.91 22.48
C GLY A 190 -11.91 13.68 22.88
N GLU A 191 -11.58 12.50 22.36
CA GLU A 191 -12.22 11.21 22.65
C GLU A 191 -11.13 10.14 22.89
N ASP A 192 -11.51 8.97 23.39
CA ASP A 192 -10.60 7.82 23.48
C ASP A 192 -10.41 7.16 22.10
N GLY A 193 -9.43 7.66 21.35
CA GLY A 193 -9.14 7.22 19.99
C GLY A 193 -8.80 5.74 19.86
N PHE A 194 -8.12 5.16 20.85
CA PHE A 194 -7.75 3.74 20.83
C PHE A 194 -8.98 2.84 21.03
N SER A 195 -9.84 3.18 22.00
CA SER A 195 -11.12 2.48 22.20
C SER A 195 -12.02 2.58 20.98
N ILE A 196 -12.07 3.74 20.33
CA ILE A 196 -12.81 3.94 19.07
C ILE A 196 -12.23 3.07 17.96
N PHE A 197 -10.90 3.02 17.80
CA PHE A 197 -10.23 2.17 16.82
C PHE A 197 -10.60 0.69 17.01
N ILE A 198 -10.48 0.15 18.23
CA ILE A 198 -10.82 -1.26 18.51
C ILE A 198 -12.29 -1.56 18.17
N LYS A 199 -13.21 -0.63 18.49
CA LYS A 199 -14.63 -0.78 18.14
C LYS A 199 -14.91 -0.59 16.64
N ALA A 200 -14.04 0.08 15.91
CA ALA A 200 -14.14 0.28 14.47
C ALA A 200 -13.69 -0.95 13.66
N ILE A 201 -12.83 -1.82 14.22
CA ILE A 201 -12.32 -3.03 13.53
C ILE A 201 -13.43 -3.92 12.97
N PRO A 202 -14.48 -4.31 13.74
CA PRO A 202 -15.56 -5.17 13.21
C PRO A 202 -16.39 -4.53 12.10
N TYR A 203 -16.33 -3.20 11.95
CA TYR A 203 -17.01 -2.45 10.89
C TYR A 203 -16.11 -2.23 9.66
N ASN A 204 -14.85 -2.66 9.69
CA ASN A 204 -13.89 -2.40 8.62
C ASN A 204 -14.09 -3.39 7.46
N TYR A 205 -15.24 -3.25 6.78
CA TYR A 205 -15.74 -4.22 5.83
C TYR A 205 -14.82 -4.41 4.63
N TYR A 206 -14.17 -3.35 4.14
CA TYR A 206 -13.25 -3.49 3.01
C TYR A 206 -12.03 -4.35 3.35
N ALA A 207 -11.39 -4.10 4.49
CA ALA A 207 -10.25 -4.90 4.93
C ALA A 207 -10.63 -6.37 5.13
N LEU A 208 -11.72 -6.62 5.86
CA LEU A 208 -12.21 -7.97 6.13
C LEU A 208 -12.62 -8.70 4.85
N PHE A 209 -13.36 -8.04 3.95
CA PHE A 209 -13.77 -8.64 2.69
C PHE A 209 -12.60 -8.84 1.72
N THR A 210 -11.57 -7.99 1.74
CA THR A 210 -10.36 -8.19 0.94
C THR A 210 -9.66 -9.49 1.32
N ILE A 211 -9.51 -9.77 2.62
CA ILE A 211 -8.91 -11.02 3.12
C ILE A 211 -9.76 -12.24 2.70
N ILE A 212 -11.09 -12.16 2.87
CA ILE A 212 -12.00 -13.24 2.47
C ILE A 212 -11.95 -13.46 0.96
N ALA A 213 -11.99 -12.38 0.16
CA ALA A 213 -11.94 -12.41 -1.30
C ALA A 213 -10.66 -13.08 -1.78
N MET A 214 -9.51 -12.67 -1.23
CA MET A 214 -8.19 -13.20 -1.58
C MET A 214 -8.08 -14.69 -1.27
N VAL A 215 -8.49 -15.14 -0.07
CA VAL A 215 -8.48 -16.58 0.27
C VAL A 215 -9.43 -17.36 -0.63
N THR A 216 -10.64 -16.82 -0.88
CA THR A 216 -11.64 -17.44 -1.75
C THR A 216 -11.12 -17.59 -3.18
N LEU A 217 -10.50 -16.55 -3.73
CA LEU A 217 -9.88 -16.54 -5.06
C LEU A 217 -8.82 -17.64 -5.19
N VAL A 218 -7.91 -17.72 -4.22
CA VAL A 218 -6.80 -18.69 -4.21
C VAL A 218 -7.31 -20.13 -4.10
N VAL A 219 -8.26 -20.39 -3.20
CA VAL A 219 -8.83 -21.73 -2.96
C VAL A 219 -9.71 -22.17 -4.13
N LEU A 220 -10.56 -21.28 -4.66
CA LEU A 220 -11.43 -21.61 -5.78
C LEU A 220 -10.68 -21.64 -7.13
N GLN A 221 -9.46 -21.11 -7.19
CA GLN A 221 -8.63 -20.96 -8.38
C GLN A 221 -9.35 -20.20 -9.50
N VAL A 222 -9.99 -19.08 -9.12
CA VAL A 222 -10.78 -18.25 -10.04
C VAL A 222 -10.02 -16.97 -10.32
N ASP A 223 -9.47 -16.87 -11.53
CA ASP A 223 -8.85 -15.66 -12.02
C ASP A 223 -9.72 -15.07 -13.13
N PHE A 224 -9.99 -13.77 -13.08
CA PHE A 224 -10.81 -13.06 -14.06
C PHE A 224 -10.18 -11.71 -14.44
N GLY A 225 -10.71 -11.09 -15.48
CA GLY A 225 -10.15 -9.84 -16.03
C GLY A 225 -8.71 -10.03 -16.52
N PRO A 226 -7.86 -8.99 -16.42
CA PRO A 226 -6.47 -9.06 -16.87
C PRO A 226 -5.66 -10.12 -16.11
N MET A 227 -5.92 -10.34 -14.81
CA MET A 227 -5.21 -11.33 -14.00
C MET A 227 -5.29 -12.75 -14.59
N ALA A 228 -6.43 -13.12 -15.18
CA ALA A 228 -6.61 -14.41 -15.83
C ALA A 228 -5.59 -14.64 -16.97
N LYS A 229 -5.27 -13.58 -17.72
CA LYS A 229 -4.26 -13.62 -18.79
C LYS A 229 -2.86 -13.81 -18.21
N HIS A 230 -2.50 -13.07 -17.17
CA HIS A 230 -1.20 -13.20 -16.48
C HIS A 230 -1.01 -14.61 -15.92
N GLU A 231 -2.04 -15.16 -15.27
CA GLU A 231 -1.99 -16.50 -14.68
C GLU A 231 -1.95 -17.61 -15.74
N ALA A 232 -2.62 -17.41 -16.88
CA ALA A 232 -2.56 -18.34 -18.03
C ALA A 232 -1.18 -18.34 -18.70
N ASN A 233 -0.55 -17.17 -18.84
CA ASN A 233 0.81 -17.04 -19.37
C ASN A 233 1.85 -17.61 -18.40
N ALA A 234 1.69 -17.38 -17.10
CA ALA A 234 2.56 -17.96 -16.08
C ALA A 234 2.54 -19.48 -16.13
N LYS A 235 1.38 -20.12 -16.34
CA LYS A 235 1.29 -21.58 -16.57
C LYS A 235 2.07 -22.06 -17.79
N LYS A 236 2.35 -21.19 -18.76
CA LYS A 236 3.12 -21.46 -19.98
C LYS A 236 4.60 -21.05 -19.85
N GLY A 237 5.06 -20.63 -18.67
CA GLY A 237 6.44 -20.23 -18.41
C GLY A 237 6.71 -18.72 -18.42
N ASP A 238 5.72 -17.89 -18.73
CA ASP A 238 5.85 -16.43 -18.73
C ASP A 238 5.25 -15.80 -17.46
N LEU A 239 6.09 -15.61 -16.45
CA LEU A 239 5.69 -15.05 -15.15
C LEU A 239 5.40 -13.53 -15.17
N PHE A 240 5.84 -12.82 -16.21
CA PHE A 240 5.82 -11.36 -16.27
C PHE A 240 4.73 -10.82 -17.19
N THR A 241 4.44 -11.51 -18.30
CA THR A 241 3.43 -11.12 -19.32
C THR A 241 3.75 -9.78 -20.03
N THR A 242 4.94 -9.22 -19.84
CA THR A 242 5.45 -8.03 -20.53
C THR A 242 6.88 -8.22 -21.03
N GLY A 243 7.20 -7.56 -22.15
CA GLY A 243 8.56 -7.44 -22.66
C GLY A 243 9.44 -6.54 -21.79
N ASP A 244 8.83 -5.50 -21.19
CA ASP A 244 9.48 -4.65 -20.20
C ASP A 244 9.74 -5.45 -18.94
N ARG A 245 11.02 -5.65 -18.68
CA ARG A 245 11.51 -6.35 -17.49
C ARG A 245 12.33 -5.38 -16.64
N PRO A 246 11.69 -4.39 -15.98
CA PRO A 246 12.39 -3.38 -15.20
C PRO A 246 13.29 -3.97 -14.11
N TYR A 247 13.06 -5.23 -13.72
CA TYR A 247 13.86 -5.97 -12.75
C TYR A 247 14.69 -7.13 -13.35
N ALA A 248 14.60 -7.46 -14.64
CA ALA A 248 15.40 -8.56 -15.22
C ALA A 248 16.80 -8.14 -15.66
N GLU A 249 17.08 -6.84 -15.77
CA GLU A 249 18.45 -6.34 -15.99
C GLU A 249 19.31 -6.36 -14.73
N ALA A 250 18.74 -6.66 -13.56
CA ALA A 250 19.52 -7.18 -12.46
C ALA A 250 20.10 -8.51 -12.95
N LYS A 251 21.34 -8.48 -13.45
CA LYS A 251 22.12 -9.66 -13.84
C LYS A 251 21.78 -10.76 -12.85
N GLN A 252 21.47 -11.96 -13.34
CA GLN A 252 21.44 -13.13 -12.46
C GLN A 252 22.75 -13.10 -11.70
N ASP A 253 22.67 -12.73 -10.42
CA ASP A 253 23.83 -12.61 -9.58
C ASP A 253 24.50 -13.98 -9.66
N VAL A 254 25.73 -14.01 -10.18
CA VAL A 254 26.48 -15.26 -10.26
C VAL A 254 26.51 -15.78 -8.84
N ILE A 255 25.81 -16.89 -8.59
CA ILE A 255 25.70 -17.46 -7.25
C ILE A 255 27.12 -17.85 -6.85
N LYS A 256 27.74 -17.04 -5.99
CA LYS A 256 29.11 -17.26 -5.53
C LYS A 256 29.14 -18.21 -4.34
N GLY A 257 28.05 -18.26 -3.57
CA GLY A 257 27.95 -19.02 -2.31
C GLY A 257 27.27 -20.39 -2.45
N LYS A 258 27.59 -21.31 -1.52
CA LYS A 258 26.80 -22.53 -1.26
C LYS A 258 25.67 -22.22 -0.25
N GLY A 259 24.85 -21.23 -0.57
CA GLY A 259 23.80 -20.73 0.32
C GLY A 259 22.87 -21.84 0.79
N LYS A 260 22.39 -21.73 2.02
CA LYS A 260 21.36 -22.57 2.61
C LYS A 260 20.12 -21.73 2.89
N VAL A 261 19.00 -22.38 3.22
CA VAL A 261 17.75 -21.71 3.63
C VAL A 261 17.95 -20.64 4.70
N ILE A 262 18.84 -20.91 5.67
CA ILE A 262 19.14 -19.96 6.75
C ILE A 262 19.79 -18.67 6.25
N ASP A 263 20.47 -18.70 5.10
CA ASP A 263 21.06 -17.52 4.45
C ASP A 263 20.00 -16.65 3.75
N LEU A 264 18.72 -16.99 3.82
CA LEU A 264 17.59 -16.12 3.51
C LEU A 264 16.77 -15.84 4.78
N VAL A 265 16.43 -16.89 5.53
CA VAL A 265 15.53 -16.78 6.69
C VAL A 265 16.13 -15.92 7.81
N PHE A 266 17.41 -16.08 8.13
CA PHE A 266 18.04 -15.33 9.22
C PHE A 266 18.09 -13.81 8.96
N PRO A 267 18.59 -13.31 7.81
CA PRO A 267 18.54 -11.88 7.48
C PRO A 267 17.13 -11.27 7.59
N ILE A 268 16.11 -12.00 7.15
CA ILE A 268 14.71 -11.53 7.21
C ILE A 268 14.19 -11.50 8.66
N LEU A 269 14.45 -12.55 9.45
CA LEU A 269 14.07 -12.55 10.86
C LEU A 269 14.77 -11.43 11.64
N VAL A 270 16.05 -11.20 11.37
CA VAL A 270 16.80 -10.09 11.95
C VAL A 270 16.19 -8.76 11.51
N LEU A 271 15.84 -8.60 10.24
CA LEU A 271 15.17 -7.39 9.74
C LEU A 271 13.85 -7.14 10.47
N ILE A 272 12.99 -8.16 10.59
CA ILE A 272 11.72 -8.07 11.32
C ILE A 272 11.96 -7.61 12.76
N ILE A 273 12.86 -8.28 13.48
CA ILE A 273 13.12 -7.98 14.89
C ILE A 273 13.72 -6.59 15.05
N SER A 274 14.70 -6.21 14.23
CA SER A 274 15.34 -4.90 14.30
C SER A 274 14.39 -3.76 13.92
N CYS A 275 13.50 -3.95 12.94
CA CYS A 275 12.44 -2.99 12.61
C CYS A 275 11.44 -2.80 13.76
N ILE A 276 10.99 -3.88 14.40
CA ILE A 276 10.12 -3.79 15.59
C ILE A 276 10.83 -3.01 16.72
N ILE A 277 12.10 -3.33 16.99
CA ILE A 277 12.91 -2.61 17.99
C ILE A 277 13.05 -1.13 17.62
N GLY A 278 13.30 -0.82 16.34
CA GLY A 278 13.40 0.55 15.84
C GLY A 278 12.09 1.32 16.03
N MET A 279 10.94 0.71 15.72
CA MET A 279 9.63 1.34 15.93
C MET A 279 9.38 1.64 17.40
N ILE A 280 9.49 0.66 18.30
CA ILE A 280 9.26 0.91 19.75
C ILE A 280 10.30 1.87 20.35
N TYR A 281 11.52 1.91 19.80
CA TYR A 281 12.53 2.90 20.19
C TYR A 281 12.07 4.32 19.88
N THR A 282 11.59 4.57 18.66
CA THR A 282 11.06 5.90 18.29
C THR A 282 9.83 6.31 19.09
N GLY A 283 9.08 5.34 19.61
CA GLY A 283 7.94 5.58 20.50
C GLY A 283 8.30 5.76 21.98
N GLY A 284 9.59 5.77 22.34
CA GLY A 284 10.04 6.02 23.71
C GLY A 284 9.95 4.80 24.64
N PHE A 285 9.95 3.57 24.12
CA PHE A 285 9.90 2.35 24.96
C PHE A 285 11.04 2.31 25.97
N PHE A 286 12.24 2.70 25.55
CA PHE A 286 13.42 2.73 26.40
C PHE A 286 13.44 3.91 27.38
N ASP A 287 12.54 4.89 27.20
CA ASP A 287 12.33 6.01 28.12
C ASP A 287 11.26 5.70 29.19
N GLY A 288 10.73 4.47 29.20
CA GLY A 288 9.81 3.97 30.22
C GLY A 288 8.34 3.89 29.80
N THR A 289 8.00 4.12 28.53
CA THR A 289 6.64 3.91 28.01
C THR A 289 6.34 2.42 27.86
N GLY A 290 5.07 2.02 28.06
CA GLY A 290 4.63 0.65 27.88
C GLY A 290 4.79 0.18 26.43
N PHE A 291 4.98 -1.12 26.19
CA PHE A 291 5.22 -1.66 24.84
C PHE A 291 4.14 -1.24 23.83
N VAL A 292 2.86 -1.33 24.21
CA VAL A 292 1.73 -0.99 23.33
C VAL A 292 1.71 0.50 23.01
N ASP A 293 1.90 1.35 24.01
CA ASP A 293 1.88 2.82 23.84
C ASP A 293 3.10 3.31 23.06
N ALA A 294 4.28 2.74 23.31
CA ALA A 294 5.49 3.03 22.54
C ALA A 294 5.28 2.63 21.07
N PHE A 295 4.72 1.45 20.84
CA PHE A 295 4.43 1.00 19.49
C PHE A 295 3.41 1.94 18.80
N ALA A 296 2.35 2.31 19.52
CA ALA A 296 1.33 3.24 19.05
C ALA A 296 1.80 4.70 18.94
N GLY A 297 2.93 5.07 19.53
CA GLY A 297 3.54 6.39 19.39
C GLY A 297 4.71 6.43 18.40
N SER A 298 5.01 5.30 17.75
CA SER A 298 6.20 5.16 16.91
C SER A 298 6.12 5.98 15.62
N ASN A 299 7.27 6.49 15.17
CA ASN A 299 7.42 7.00 13.81
C ASN A 299 7.90 5.84 12.93
N ALA A 300 7.01 5.33 12.07
CA ALA A 300 7.30 4.17 11.23
C ALA A 300 8.50 4.42 10.30
N SER A 301 8.58 5.60 9.68
CA SER A 301 9.69 5.93 8.77
C SER A 301 11.06 5.85 9.46
N THR A 302 11.20 6.55 10.59
CA THR A 302 12.45 6.56 11.36
C THR A 302 12.74 5.19 11.97
N GLY A 303 11.71 4.50 12.48
CA GLY A 303 11.84 3.17 13.08
C GLY A 303 12.31 2.10 12.09
N LEU A 304 11.73 2.08 10.88
CA LEU A 304 12.12 1.18 9.79
C LEU A 304 13.51 1.51 9.26
N MET A 305 13.86 2.79 9.13
CA MET A 305 15.20 3.23 8.75
C MET A 305 16.25 2.72 9.73
N LEU A 306 16.08 2.98 11.04
CA LEU A 306 17.02 2.55 12.07
C LEU A 306 17.10 1.01 12.15
N GLY A 307 15.95 0.34 12.17
CA GLY A 307 15.88 -1.11 12.25
C GLY A 307 16.55 -1.80 11.08
N SER A 308 16.32 -1.32 9.85
CA SER A 308 16.96 -1.89 8.66
C SER A 308 18.46 -1.65 8.63
N PHE A 309 18.95 -0.50 9.11
CA PHE A 309 20.39 -0.26 9.24
C PHE A 309 21.06 -1.29 10.14
N PHE A 310 20.52 -1.54 11.34
CA PHE A 310 21.07 -2.57 12.23
C PHE A 310 20.95 -3.97 11.64
N ALA A 311 19.84 -4.28 10.96
CA ALA A 311 19.65 -5.56 10.30
C ALA A 311 20.68 -5.82 9.20
N LEU A 312 21.04 -4.79 8.42
CA LEU A 312 22.08 -4.85 7.41
C LEU A 312 23.43 -5.18 8.03
N ILE A 313 23.81 -4.49 9.11
CA ILE A 313 25.08 -4.74 9.83
C ILE A 313 25.14 -6.18 10.35
N ILE A 314 24.08 -6.63 11.03
CA ILE A 314 24.00 -8.01 11.56
C ILE A 314 24.07 -9.03 10.42
N THR A 315 23.43 -8.75 9.28
CA THR A 315 23.45 -9.62 8.10
C THR A 315 24.86 -9.70 7.48
N ILE A 316 25.56 -8.56 7.37
CA ILE A 316 26.95 -8.52 6.90
C ILE A 316 27.85 -9.35 7.83
N CYS A 317 27.71 -9.19 9.14
CA CYS A 317 28.44 -10.00 10.13
C CYS A 317 28.14 -11.49 9.98
N PHE A 318 26.86 -11.86 9.89
CA PHE A 318 26.41 -13.23 9.76
C PHE A 318 26.98 -13.92 8.51
N TYR A 319 26.91 -13.28 7.34
CA TYR A 319 27.46 -13.86 6.12
C TYR A 319 28.98 -13.94 6.13
N SER A 320 29.65 -12.96 6.74
CA SER A 320 31.11 -12.96 6.90
C SER A 320 31.57 -14.10 7.82
N ILE A 321 30.87 -14.33 8.94
CA ILE A 321 31.14 -15.42 9.88
C ILE A 321 30.89 -16.79 9.22
N ARG A 322 29.78 -16.93 8.49
CA ARG A 322 29.46 -18.16 7.76
C ARG A 322 30.33 -18.39 6.53
N ARG A 323 31.09 -17.37 6.10
CA ARG A 323 31.93 -17.40 4.89
C ARG A 323 31.14 -17.77 3.63
N VAL A 324 29.86 -17.37 3.58
CA VAL A 324 29.01 -17.54 2.38
C VAL A 324 29.17 -16.38 1.40
N LEU A 325 29.49 -15.19 1.92
CA LEU A 325 29.90 -14.02 1.16
C LEU A 325 31.08 -13.35 1.86
N SER A 326 32.03 -12.83 1.09
CA SER A 326 33.10 -11.99 1.63
C SER A 326 32.55 -10.61 1.99
N PHE A 327 33.20 -9.92 2.94
CA PHE A 327 32.84 -8.53 3.27
C PHE A 327 32.85 -7.63 2.02
N THR A 328 33.82 -7.83 1.13
CA THR A 328 33.89 -7.11 -0.15
C THR A 328 32.69 -7.39 -1.05
N ASP A 329 32.23 -8.64 -1.15
CA ASP A 329 31.02 -8.98 -1.90
C ASP A 329 29.75 -8.40 -1.26
N CYS A 330 29.69 -8.34 0.07
CA CYS A 330 28.62 -7.65 0.80
C CYS A 330 28.59 -6.16 0.43
N CYS A 331 29.72 -5.46 0.51
CA CYS A 331 29.82 -4.04 0.13
C CYS A 331 29.49 -3.82 -1.36
N ASN A 332 29.94 -4.70 -2.25
CA ASN A 332 29.61 -4.66 -3.69
C ASN A 332 28.12 -4.92 -3.98
N SER A 333 27.34 -5.37 -3.00
CA SER A 333 25.88 -5.52 -3.12
C SER A 333 25.13 -4.24 -2.80
N ILE A 334 25.79 -3.25 -2.18
CA ILE A 334 25.17 -1.95 -1.85
C ILE A 334 24.71 -1.22 -3.13
N PRO A 335 25.58 -1.02 -4.17
CA PRO A 335 25.15 -0.34 -5.38
C PRO A 335 24.08 -1.12 -6.16
N GLU A 336 24.16 -2.45 -6.17
CA GLU A 336 23.16 -3.29 -6.86
C GLU A 336 21.78 -3.19 -6.19
N GLY A 337 21.76 -3.20 -4.86
CA GLY A 337 20.54 -2.96 -4.09
C GLY A 337 19.93 -1.59 -4.36
N PHE A 338 20.75 -0.55 -4.44
CA PHE A 338 20.30 0.80 -4.78
C PHE A 338 19.67 0.84 -6.18
N LYS A 339 20.37 0.33 -7.19
CA LYS A 339 19.87 0.26 -8.58
C LYS A 339 18.54 -0.48 -8.68
N ALA A 340 18.39 -1.59 -7.96
CA ALA A 340 17.16 -2.38 -7.96
C ALA A 340 15.95 -1.61 -7.43
N MET A 341 16.16 -0.58 -6.60
CA MET A 341 15.08 0.22 -6.00
C MET A 341 14.83 1.54 -6.74
N VAL A 342 15.69 1.95 -7.68
CA VAL A 342 15.52 3.21 -8.45
C VAL A 342 14.11 3.35 -9.07
N PRO A 343 13.52 2.33 -9.72
CA PRO A 343 12.17 2.47 -10.27
C PRO A 343 11.13 2.84 -9.21
N ALA A 344 11.16 2.18 -8.04
CA ALA A 344 10.21 2.45 -6.96
C ALA A 344 10.41 3.85 -6.36
N ILE A 345 11.66 4.25 -6.11
CA ILE A 345 12.02 5.56 -5.56
C ILE A 345 11.56 6.70 -6.49
N LEU A 346 11.70 6.53 -7.80
CA LEU A 346 11.25 7.53 -8.77
C LEU A 346 9.73 7.70 -8.77
N ILE A 347 8.97 6.59 -8.72
CA ILE A 347 7.51 6.66 -8.68
C ILE A 347 7.05 7.30 -7.36
N LEU A 348 7.62 6.91 -6.21
CA LEU A 348 7.30 7.50 -4.91
C LEU A 348 7.58 9.01 -4.88
N THR A 349 8.74 9.42 -5.39
CA THR A 349 9.12 10.84 -5.47
C THR A 349 8.06 11.64 -6.23
N PHE A 350 7.66 11.17 -7.41
CA PHE A 350 6.63 11.84 -8.20
C PHE A 350 5.24 11.76 -7.58
N ALA A 351 4.87 10.64 -6.96
CA ALA A 351 3.60 10.49 -6.26
C ALA A 351 3.46 11.47 -5.09
N TRP A 352 4.48 11.57 -4.23
CA TRP A 352 4.52 12.52 -3.13
C TRP A 352 4.54 13.97 -3.62
N THR A 353 5.28 14.27 -4.70
CA THR A 353 5.23 15.62 -5.28
C THR A 353 3.83 15.95 -5.80
N LEU A 354 3.18 15.02 -6.49
CA LEU A 354 1.79 15.20 -6.97
C LEU A 354 0.80 15.38 -5.81
N LYS A 355 1.01 14.66 -4.69
CA LYS A 355 0.25 14.86 -3.45
C LYS A 355 0.39 16.30 -2.94
N ILE A 356 1.61 16.84 -2.85
CA ILE A 356 1.82 18.24 -2.44
C ILE A 356 1.10 19.21 -3.39
N MET A 357 1.19 19.00 -4.71
CA MET A 357 0.49 19.83 -5.70
C MET A 357 -1.04 19.79 -5.54
N THR A 358 -1.57 18.68 -5.04
CA THR A 358 -3.00 18.48 -4.79
C THR A 358 -3.43 19.15 -3.48
N GLU A 359 -2.64 18.97 -2.41
CA GLU A 359 -2.90 19.52 -1.08
C GLU A 359 -2.75 21.04 -1.05
N SER A 360 -1.77 21.60 -1.75
CA SER A 360 -1.54 23.05 -1.85
C SER A 360 -2.69 23.79 -2.55
N LEU A 361 -3.45 23.10 -3.41
CA LEU A 361 -4.70 23.59 -4.00
C LEU A 361 -5.90 23.46 -3.06
N GLY A 362 -5.72 22.99 -1.83
CA GLY A 362 -6.78 22.92 -0.82
C GLY A 362 -7.76 21.78 -1.00
N ALA A 363 -7.35 20.66 -1.63
CA ALA A 363 -8.19 19.46 -1.79
C ALA A 363 -8.84 19.02 -0.46
N ASN A 364 -8.07 19.07 0.62
CA ASN A 364 -8.51 18.72 1.98
C ASN A 364 -9.73 19.55 2.42
N LYS A 365 -9.71 20.87 2.15
CA LYS A 365 -10.80 21.79 2.49
C LYS A 365 -12.00 21.64 1.56
N PHE A 366 -11.77 21.42 0.27
CA PHE A 366 -12.84 21.16 -0.69
C PHE A 366 -13.65 19.92 -0.27
N VAL A 367 -12.97 18.82 0.04
CA VAL A 367 -13.60 17.58 0.48
C VAL A 367 -14.31 17.77 1.82
N ALA A 368 -13.72 18.53 2.76
CA ALA A 368 -14.37 18.84 4.02
C ALA A 368 -15.70 19.58 3.84
N GLY A 369 -15.75 20.55 2.93
CA GLY A 369 -16.97 21.28 2.60
C GLY A 369 -18.06 20.39 1.99
N LEU A 370 -17.69 19.42 1.15
CA LEU A 370 -18.64 18.47 0.56
C LEU A 370 -19.27 17.54 1.62
N VAL A 371 -18.46 17.04 2.55
CA VAL A 371 -18.90 16.08 3.57
C VAL A 371 -19.72 16.75 4.68
N GLY A 372 -19.34 17.97 5.08
CA GLY A 372 -20.01 18.71 6.17
C GLY A 372 -21.46 19.14 5.88
N GLY A 373 -21.91 19.08 4.61
CA GLY A 373 -23.28 19.45 4.22
C GLY A 373 -24.35 18.38 4.44
N VAL A 374 -23.98 17.16 4.85
CA VAL A 374 -24.92 16.03 4.98
C VAL A 374 -25.67 16.09 6.33
N SER A 375 -26.99 16.20 6.29
CA SER A 375 -27.84 16.23 7.49
C SER A 375 -29.18 15.49 7.30
N GLY A 376 -29.91 15.25 8.40
CA GLY A 376 -31.25 14.65 8.37
C GLY A 376 -31.29 13.14 8.11
N PRO A 377 -32.33 12.61 7.43
CA PRO A 377 -32.47 11.16 7.13
C PRO A 377 -31.30 10.57 6.33
N LEU A 378 -30.56 11.41 5.60
CA LEU A 378 -29.35 11.04 4.86
C LEU A 378 -28.19 10.65 5.78
N LEU A 379 -28.26 10.92 7.09
CA LEU A 379 -27.25 10.49 8.06
C LEU A 379 -27.07 8.96 8.09
N GLY A 380 -28.10 8.17 7.78
CA GLY A 380 -27.98 6.71 7.65
C GLY A 380 -27.07 6.28 6.48
N LEU A 381 -26.94 7.12 5.45
CA LEU A 381 -26.04 6.88 4.31
C LEU A 381 -24.64 7.44 4.54
N PHE A 382 -24.43 8.19 5.62
CA PHE A 382 -23.18 8.91 5.87
C PHE A 382 -21.94 8.00 5.85
N PRO A 383 -21.92 6.79 6.46
CA PRO A 383 -20.77 5.90 6.36
C PRO A 383 -20.44 5.50 4.92
N ALA A 384 -21.45 5.23 4.08
CA ALA A 384 -21.22 4.88 2.68
C ALA A 384 -20.67 6.07 1.88
N ILE A 385 -21.16 7.29 2.16
CA ILE A 385 -20.62 8.53 1.56
C ILE A 385 -19.17 8.71 1.97
N ILE A 386 -18.85 8.59 3.27
CA ILE A 386 -17.47 8.68 3.77
C ILE A 386 -16.57 7.62 3.16
N PHE A 387 -17.06 6.38 3.01
CA PHE A 387 -16.31 5.31 2.35
C PHE A 387 -15.97 5.69 0.90
N LEU A 388 -16.95 6.17 0.12
CA LEU A 388 -16.75 6.57 -1.28
C LEU A 388 -15.82 7.78 -1.41
N VAL A 389 -16.00 8.79 -0.55
CA VAL A 389 -15.14 9.99 -0.52
C VAL A 389 -13.72 9.60 -0.13
N GLY A 390 -13.55 8.74 0.89
CA GLY A 390 -12.25 8.23 1.30
C GLY A 390 -11.57 7.40 0.22
N ALA A 391 -12.31 6.50 -0.44
CA ALA A 391 -11.80 5.72 -1.55
C ALA A 391 -11.39 6.59 -2.73
N PHE A 392 -12.20 7.57 -3.09
CA PHE A 392 -11.84 8.51 -4.15
C PHE A 392 -10.61 9.36 -3.78
N LEU A 393 -10.55 9.89 -2.56
CA LEU A 393 -9.47 10.75 -2.11
C LEU A 393 -8.14 10.01 -1.98
N ALA A 394 -8.15 8.80 -1.40
CA ALA A 394 -6.95 7.98 -1.31
C ALA A 394 -6.52 7.45 -2.68
N PHE A 395 -7.47 7.13 -3.57
CA PHE A 395 -7.15 6.77 -4.94
C PHE A 395 -6.48 7.93 -5.69
N ALA A 396 -7.01 9.14 -5.53
CA ALA A 396 -6.47 10.35 -6.14
C ALA A 396 -5.12 10.77 -5.56
N THR A 397 -4.93 10.68 -4.25
CA THR A 397 -3.70 11.14 -3.58
C THR A 397 -2.64 10.06 -3.41
N GLY A 398 -2.99 8.79 -3.63
CA GLY A 398 -2.09 7.65 -3.42
C GLY A 398 -1.76 7.41 -1.95
N THR A 399 -2.57 7.92 -1.00
CA THR A 399 -2.25 7.79 0.42
C THR A 399 -3.48 7.56 1.31
N SER A 400 -3.42 6.49 2.11
CA SER A 400 -4.38 6.22 3.16
C SER A 400 -4.25 7.21 4.34
N TRP A 401 -3.01 7.49 4.75
CA TRP A 401 -2.68 8.34 5.90
C TRP A 401 -3.15 9.78 5.74
N GLY A 402 -2.94 10.37 4.55
CA GLY A 402 -3.43 11.72 4.24
C GLY A 402 -4.97 11.79 4.30
N THR A 403 -5.62 10.76 3.77
CA THR A 403 -7.09 10.65 3.78
C THR A 403 -7.65 10.56 5.21
N PHE A 404 -6.97 9.85 6.13
CA PHE A 404 -7.35 9.79 7.54
C PHE A 404 -7.27 11.15 8.22
N GLY A 405 -6.17 11.87 8.02
CA GLY A 405 -5.96 13.20 8.60
C GLY A 405 -7.00 14.22 8.17
N ILE A 406 -7.61 14.02 6.99
CA ILE A 406 -8.68 14.87 6.48
C ILE A 406 -10.04 14.44 7.04
N LEU A 407 -10.40 13.17 6.88
CA LEU A 407 -11.76 12.69 7.10
C LEU A 407 -12.06 12.35 8.55
N ILE A 408 -11.13 11.78 9.32
CA ILE A 408 -11.39 11.39 10.72
C ILE A 408 -11.77 12.60 11.58
N PRO A 409 -11.04 13.73 11.56
CA PRO A 409 -11.43 14.91 12.35
C PRO A 409 -12.81 15.45 11.97
N ILE A 410 -13.21 15.37 10.70
CA ILE A 410 -14.54 15.80 10.25
C ILE A 410 -15.62 14.91 10.87
N VAL A 411 -15.43 13.59 10.80
CA VAL A 411 -16.37 12.62 11.39
C VAL A 411 -16.50 12.83 12.90
N VAL A 412 -15.39 13.04 13.59
CA VAL A 412 -15.38 13.33 15.04
C VAL A 412 -16.14 14.61 15.34
N ASN A 413 -15.89 15.70 14.61
CA ASN A 413 -16.59 16.97 14.82
C ASN A 413 -18.11 16.89 14.60
N ILE A 414 -18.57 16.02 13.68
CA ILE A 414 -20.01 15.85 13.39
C ILE A 414 -20.71 15.03 14.49
N PHE A 415 -20.07 13.99 15.01
CA PHE A 415 -20.74 12.99 15.86
C PHE A 415 -20.31 12.97 17.32
N SER A 416 -19.20 13.60 17.69
CA SER A 416 -18.77 13.67 19.09
C SER A 416 -19.85 14.38 19.92
N GLY A 417 -20.12 13.80 21.09
CA GLY A 417 -21.20 14.27 21.99
C GLY A 417 -22.64 14.06 21.48
N THR A 418 -22.85 13.59 20.24
CA THR A 418 -24.20 13.42 19.66
C THR A 418 -24.55 11.96 19.36
N ASN A 419 -23.72 11.23 18.58
CA ASN A 419 -24.00 9.86 18.19
C ASN A 419 -22.71 9.03 18.04
N HIS A 420 -22.27 8.47 19.16
CA HIS A 420 -21.02 7.70 19.26
C HIS A 420 -21.02 6.45 18.37
N THR A 421 -22.16 5.77 18.19
CA THR A 421 -22.25 4.59 17.31
C THR A 421 -22.02 4.97 15.85
N MET A 422 -22.67 6.03 15.36
CA MET A 422 -22.45 6.51 13.99
C MET A 422 -21.03 7.03 13.78
N MET A 423 -20.43 7.63 14.81
CA MET A 423 -19.02 8.04 14.78
C MET A 423 -18.11 6.83 14.50
N ILE A 424 -18.25 5.73 15.26
CA ILE A 424 -17.43 4.53 15.09
C ILE A 424 -17.61 3.93 13.68
N ILE A 425 -18.86 3.81 13.21
CA ILE A 425 -19.14 3.24 11.87
C ILE A 425 -18.53 4.12 10.78
N SER A 426 -18.62 5.44 10.93
CA SER A 426 -18.12 6.40 9.94
C SER A 426 -16.59 6.52 9.96
N ILE A 427 -15.95 6.44 11.12
CA ILE A 427 -14.49 6.34 11.24
C ILE A 427 -14.00 5.05 10.58
N SER A 428 -14.68 3.92 10.85
CA SER A 428 -14.37 2.65 10.19
C SER A 428 -14.54 2.73 8.67
N ALA A 429 -15.61 3.38 8.20
CA ALA A 429 -15.85 3.59 6.77
C ALA A 429 -14.79 4.50 6.12
N CYS A 430 -14.31 5.52 6.84
CA CYS A 430 -13.17 6.33 6.43
C CYS A 430 -11.92 5.47 6.30
N MET A 431 -11.63 4.64 7.31
CA MET A 431 -10.49 3.73 7.33
C MET A 431 -10.51 2.77 6.12
N ALA A 432 -11.64 2.09 5.94
CA ALA A 432 -11.89 1.17 4.84
C ALA A 432 -11.84 1.86 3.47
N GLY A 433 -12.41 3.06 3.36
CA GLY A 433 -12.41 3.84 2.14
C GLY A 433 -11.00 4.22 1.73
N ALA A 434 -10.20 4.77 2.65
CA ALA A 434 -8.84 5.15 2.33
C ALA A 434 -7.99 3.96 1.89
N VAL A 435 -8.05 2.84 2.62
CA VAL A 435 -7.35 1.60 2.26
C VAL A 435 -7.84 1.08 0.91
N CYS A 436 -9.13 1.22 0.59
CA CYS A 436 -9.67 0.83 -0.71
C CYS A 436 -9.10 1.66 -1.86
N GLY A 437 -9.03 2.98 -1.71
CA GLY A 437 -8.50 3.86 -2.74
C GLY A 437 -7.00 3.66 -2.95
N ASP A 438 -6.27 3.55 -1.85
CA ASP A 438 -4.83 3.29 -1.83
C ASP A 438 -4.48 1.98 -2.54
N HIS A 439 -5.18 0.88 -2.21
CA HIS A 439 -4.97 -0.46 -2.75
C HIS A 439 -5.19 -0.58 -4.27
N CYS A 440 -5.79 0.40 -4.96
CA CYS A 440 -5.92 0.36 -6.42
C CYS A 440 -5.31 1.57 -7.14
N SER A 441 -4.67 2.49 -6.42
CA SER A 441 -4.10 3.68 -7.02
C SER A 441 -2.76 3.38 -7.73
N PRO A 442 -2.57 3.80 -8.99
CA PRO A 442 -1.28 3.68 -9.69
C PRO A 442 -0.15 4.55 -9.12
N ILE A 443 -0.47 5.35 -8.10
CA ILE A 443 0.48 6.28 -7.50
C ILE A 443 0.59 6.05 -5.98
N SER A 444 0.00 4.96 -5.48
CA SER A 444 0.01 4.64 -4.07
C SER A 444 1.34 4.03 -3.63
N ASP A 445 1.83 4.45 -2.46
CA ASP A 445 3.06 3.96 -1.87
C ASP A 445 3.03 2.43 -1.68
N THR A 446 1.93 1.90 -1.14
CA THR A 446 1.73 0.45 -0.91
C THR A 446 1.67 -0.31 -2.22
N THR A 447 0.95 0.22 -3.22
CA THR A 447 0.87 -0.37 -4.56
C THR A 447 2.24 -0.40 -5.25
N ILE A 448 3.03 0.67 -5.11
CA ILE A 448 4.40 0.75 -5.64
C ILE A 448 5.28 -0.26 -4.94
N MET A 449 5.27 -0.30 -3.61
CA MET A 449 6.09 -1.24 -2.82
C MET A 449 5.71 -2.70 -3.05
N ALA A 450 4.42 -3.03 -3.20
CA ALA A 450 3.97 -4.38 -3.51
C ALA A 450 4.47 -4.83 -4.89
N SER A 451 4.37 -3.95 -5.89
CA SER A 451 4.88 -4.24 -7.24
C SER A 451 6.41 -4.41 -7.27
N ALA A 452 7.14 -3.60 -6.49
CA ALA A 452 8.59 -3.70 -6.33
C ALA A 452 9.00 -4.95 -5.54
N GLY A 453 8.28 -5.27 -4.46
CA GLY A 453 8.44 -6.48 -3.66
C GLY A 453 8.25 -7.74 -4.50
N ALA A 454 7.25 -7.76 -5.38
CA ALA A 454 7.02 -8.84 -6.33
C ALA A 454 7.93 -8.81 -7.57
N GLN A 455 8.65 -7.71 -7.82
CA GLN A 455 9.42 -7.47 -9.05
C GLN A 455 8.58 -7.63 -10.33
N CYS A 456 7.38 -7.05 -10.33
CA CYS A 456 6.52 -6.99 -11.50
C CYS A 456 6.49 -5.58 -12.09
N ASN A 457 6.09 -5.45 -13.36
CA ASN A 457 5.79 -4.13 -13.91
C ASN A 457 4.63 -3.50 -13.10
N HIS A 458 4.81 -2.25 -12.68
CA HIS A 458 3.86 -1.56 -11.81
C HIS A 458 2.45 -1.48 -12.40
N MET A 459 2.32 -1.16 -13.69
CA MET A 459 1.01 -1.09 -14.35
C MET A 459 0.35 -2.45 -14.53
N ASN A 460 1.13 -3.54 -14.63
CA ASN A 460 0.54 -4.89 -14.60
C ASN A 460 -0.11 -5.16 -13.25
N HIS A 461 0.55 -4.81 -12.13
CA HIS A 461 -0.05 -4.93 -10.81
C HIS A 461 -1.36 -4.15 -10.72
N VAL A 462 -1.31 -2.83 -10.98
CA VAL A 462 -2.47 -1.94 -10.92
C VAL A 462 -3.64 -2.45 -11.78
N SER A 463 -3.40 -2.76 -13.05
CA SER A 463 -4.46 -3.16 -13.98
C SER A 463 -5.04 -4.53 -13.68
N THR A 464 -4.23 -5.46 -13.15
CA THR A 464 -4.71 -6.81 -12.82
C THR A 464 -5.49 -6.83 -11.51
N GLN A 465 -5.17 -5.98 -10.54
CA GLN A 465 -5.89 -5.92 -9.26
C GLN A 465 -7.18 -5.10 -9.31
N LEU A 466 -7.25 -4.07 -10.15
CA LEU A 466 -8.37 -3.12 -10.17
C LEU A 466 -9.77 -3.79 -10.24
N PRO A 467 -10.02 -4.82 -11.09
CA PRO A 467 -11.33 -5.48 -11.12
C PRO A 467 -11.72 -6.15 -9.79
N TYR A 468 -10.74 -6.68 -9.06
CA TYR A 468 -10.96 -7.33 -7.77
C TYR A 468 -11.26 -6.30 -6.69
N VAL A 469 -10.48 -5.22 -6.65
CA VAL A 469 -10.69 -4.11 -5.71
C VAL A 469 -12.06 -3.47 -5.92
N VAL A 470 -12.46 -3.17 -7.16
CA VAL A 470 -13.77 -2.58 -7.47
C VAL A 470 -14.93 -3.48 -7.02
N LEU A 471 -14.80 -4.81 -7.21
CA LEU A 471 -15.80 -5.77 -6.75
C LEU A 471 -15.94 -5.73 -5.22
N VAL A 472 -14.83 -5.79 -4.50
CA VAL A 472 -14.84 -5.74 -3.03
C VAL A 472 -15.36 -4.38 -2.55
N ALA A 473 -14.94 -3.28 -3.17
CA ALA A 473 -15.38 -1.93 -2.86
C ALA A 473 -16.90 -1.74 -3.02
N ALA A 474 -17.50 -2.29 -4.09
CA ALA A 474 -18.94 -2.24 -4.32
C ALA A 474 -19.71 -2.95 -3.20
N ILE A 475 -19.23 -4.13 -2.78
CA ILE A 475 -19.83 -4.91 -1.69
C ILE A 475 -19.64 -4.20 -0.35
N SER A 476 -18.47 -3.63 -0.09
CA SER A 476 -18.21 -2.82 1.11
C SER A 476 -19.11 -1.58 1.17
N CYS A 477 -19.29 -0.87 0.05
CA CYS A 477 -20.19 0.28 -0.03
C CYS A 477 -21.63 -0.11 0.31
N LEU A 478 -22.17 -1.17 -0.31
CA LEU A 478 -23.48 -1.72 0.03
C LEU A 478 -23.57 -2.09 1.51
N THR A 479 -22.52 -2.67 2.06
CA THR A 479 -22.47 -3.09 3.47
C THR A 479 -22.48 -1.88 4.42
N TYR A 480 -21.81 -0.79 4.07
CA TYR A 480 -21.87 0.47 4.83
C TYR A 480 -23.23 1.16 4.78
N ILE A 481 -23.96 1.05 3.67
CA ILE A 481 -25.37 1.49 3.61
C ILE A 481 -26.17 0.71 4.65
N ILE A 482 -26.09 -0.63 4.64
CA ILE A 482 -26.82 -1.47 5.61
C ILE A 482 -26.38 -1.15 7.04
N ALA A 483 -25.08 -1.02 7.29
CA ALA A 483 -24.54 -0.74 8.63
C ALA A 483 -24.99 0.61 9.19
N GLY A 484 -25.13 1.65 8.37
CA GLY A 484 -25.62 2.96 8.81
C GLY A 484 -27.07 2.94 9.31
N PHE A 485 -27.91 2.05 8.77
CA PHE A 485 -29.28 1.86 9.25
C PHE A 485 -29.39 0.85 10.40
N VAL A 486 -28.70 -0.29 10.30
CA VAL A 486 -28.80 -1.39 11.28
C VAL A 486 -27.99 -1.10 12.55
N ARG A 487 -26.89 -0.34 12.44
CA ARG A 487 -25.98 0.03 13.54
C ARG A 487 -25.41 -1.17 14.32
N ASN A 488 -25.17 -2.27 13.61
CA ASN A 488 -24.57 -3.50 14.12
C ASN A 488 -23.48 -3.97 13.15
N PRO A 489 -22.32 -4.48 13.62
CA PRO A 489 -21.25 -4.87 12.71
C PRO A 489 -21.47 -6.22 12.03
N VAL A 490 -22.19 -7.15 12.70
CA VAL A 490 -22.27 -8.57 12.34
C VAL A 490 -23.27 -8.83 11.21
N VAL A 491 -24.47 -8.25 11.28
CA VAL A 491 -25.51 -8.50 10.27
C VAL A 491 -25.09 -8.02 8.87
N PRO A 492 -24.60 -6.77 8.70
CA PRO A 492 -24.08 -6.33 7.40
C PRO A 492 -22.90 -7.19 6.94
N PHE A 493 -21.98 -7.55 7.86
CA PHE A 493 -20.84 -8.40 7.54
C PHE A 493 -21.26 -9.74 6.92
N ILE A 494 -22.21 -10.46 7.55
CA ILE A 494 -22.68 -11.75 7.05
C ILE A 494 -23.29 -11.60 5.66
N ILE A 495 -24.13 -10.58 5.44
CA ILE A 495 -24.75 -10.32 4.15
C ILE A 495 -23.67 -10.05 3.09
N GLY A 496 -22.72 -9.16 3.37
CA GLY A 496 -21.64 -8.84 2.46
C GLY A 496 -20.75 -10.05 2.14
N ALA A 497 -20.40 -10.87 3.14
CA ALA A 497 -19.61 -12.08 2.96
C ALA A 497 -20.32 -13.13 2.08
N LEU A 498 -21.64 -13.32 2.26
CA LEU A 498 -22.43 -14.22 1.43
C LEU A 498 -22.50 -13.73 -0.03
N ILE A 499 -22.72 -12.42 -0.24
CA ILE A 499 -22.72 -11.82 -1.58
C ILE A 499 -21.34 -11.99 -2.24
N LEU A 500 -20.26 -11.73 -1.50
CA LEU A 500 -18.89 -11.86 -1.99
C LEU A 500 -18.58 -13.29 -2.45
N ILE A 501 -18.78 -14.28 -1.57
CA ILE A 501 -18.53 -15.69 -1.88
C ILE A 501 -19.43 -16.15 -3.02
N GLY A 502 -20.72 -15.80 -2.99
CA GLY A 502 -21.67 -16.09 -4.06
C GLY A 502 -21.23 -15.54 -5.41
N THR A 503 -20.68 -14.32 -5.44
CA THR A 503 -20.16 -13.69 -6.65
C THR A 503 -18.96 -14.44 -7.22
N PHE A 504 -17.97 -14.80 -6.39
CA PHE A 504 -16.82 -15.60 -6.83
C PHE A 504 -17.22 -16.99 -7.34
N VAL A 505 -18.19 -17.64 -6.68
CA VAL A 505 -18.75 -18.93 -7.13
C VAL A 505 -19.51 -18.77 -8.45
N GLY A 506 -20.28 -17.70 -8.62
CA GLY A 506 -20.97 -17.37 -9.87
C GLY A 506 -20.00 -17.15 -11.03
N ILE A 507 -18.95 -16.35 -10.82
CA ILE A 507 -17.88 -16.15 -11.81
C ILE A 507 -17.26 -17.49 -12.20
N LYS A 508 -16.93 -18.34 -11.22
CA LYS A 508 -16.38 -19.68 -11.48
C LYS A 508 -17.28 -20.53 -12.37
N TYR A 509 -18.58 -20.49 -12.12
CA TYR A 509 -19.57 -21.26 -12.87
C TYR A 509 -19.61 -20.79 -14.32
N ILE A 510 -19.74 -19.48 -14.55
CA ILE A 510 -19.78 -18.87 -15.90
C ILE A 510 -18.51 -19.21 -16.68
N THR A 511 -17.32 -19.00 -16.09
CA THR A 511 -16.05 -19.26 -16.77
C THR A 511 -15.82 -20.75 -17.07
N ARG A 512 -16.39 -21.67 -16.29
CA ARG A 512 -16.34 -23.11 -16.59
C ARG A 512 -17.23 -23.46 -17.79
N THR A 513 -18.42 -22.89 -17.85
CA THR A 513 -19.37 -23.12 -18.94
C THR A 513 -18.85 -22.59 -20.26
N ASP A 514 -18.24 -21.40 -20.27
CA ASP A 514 -17.66 -20.82 -21.49
C ASP A 514 -16.55 -21.72 -22.07
N LYS A 515 -15.68 -22.27 -21.22
CA LYS A 515 -14.63 -23.22 -21.65
C LYS A 515 -15.19 -24.55 -22.16
N ALA A 516 -16.32 -25.01 -21.61
CA ALA A 516 -16.97 -26.21 -22.11
C ALA A 516 -17.60 -25.98 -23.49
N ASN A 517 -18.14 -24.79 -23.73
CA ASN A 517 -18.73 -24.40 -25.01
C ASN A 517 -17.67 -24.10 -26.09
N GLU A 518 -16.49 -23.60 -25.75
CA GLU A 518 -15.37 -23.43 -26.70
C GLU A 518 -14.74 -24.77 -27.15
N GLN A 519 -15.00 -25.86 -26.42
CA GLN A 519 -14.46 -27.20 -26.70
C GLN A 519 -15.46 -28.14 -27.39
N ALA A 520 -16.74 -27.74 -27.48
CA ALA A 520 -17.82 -28.45 -28.18
C ALA A 520 -18.01 -27.87 -29.58
#